data_AF-A0A538JBS6-F1
#
_entry.id   AF-A0A538JBS6-F1
#
_cell.length_a   1.000
_cell.length_b   1.000
_cell.length_c   1.000
_cell.angle_alpha   90.00
_cell.angle_beta   90.00
_cell.angle_gamma   90.00
#
_symmetry.space_group_name_H-M   'P 1'
#
loop_
_entity.id
_entity.type
_entity.pdbx_description
1 polymer ?
#
loop_
_entity_poly.entity_id
_entity_poly.type
_entity_poly.pdbx_seq_one_letter_code
_entity_poly.pdbx_strand_id
1 'polypeptide(L)'
;MVLAIDQGSSGTTCLVVDGELRPRGRGFRAVRQYYPRPGWVEHDPEDIWQSVVAATEQALVDASVRAGDVQAIGITNQRETTLLW
;
A
#
# COMPACT_ATOMS: atom_id res chain seq x y z
N MET A 1 2.30 16.05 7.36
CA MET A 1 2.37 14.57 7.57
C MET A 1 2.78 13.90 6.27
N VAL A 2 3.35 12.71 6.35
CA VAL A 2 3.74 11.90 5.19
C VAL A 2 2.93 10.61 5.19
N LEU A 3 2.41 10.21 4.03
CA LEU A 3 1.85 8.88 3.80
C LEU A 3 2.93 8.00 3.18
N ALA A 4 3.29 6.90 3.82
CA ALA A 4 4.16 5.88 3.25
C ALA A 4 3.32 4.70 2.77
N ILE A 5 3.48 4.32 1.50
CA ILE A 5 2.86 3.15 0.87
C ILE A 5 3.95 2.12 0.62
N ASP A 6 3.76 0.92 1.17
CA ASP A 6 4.60 -0.25 0.94
C ASP A 6 3.76 -1.35 0.29
N GLN A 7 3.90 -1.49 -1.03
CA GLN A 7 3.20 -2.49 -1.84
C GLN A 7 4.04 -3.79 -1.85
N GLY A 8 3.78 -4.70 -0.92
CA GLY A 8 4.46 -5.99 -0.83
C GLY A 8 3.81 -7.11 -1.66
N SER A 9 4.49 -8.26 -1.75
CA SER A 9 3.98 -9.42 -2.48
C SER A 9 2.77 -10.10 -1.83
N SER A 10 2.63 -10.00 -0.51
CA SER A 10 1.51 -10.59 0.23
C SER A 10 0.43 -9.57 0.60
N GLY A 11 0.69 -8.27 0.39
CA GLY A 11 -0.21 -7.21 0.79
C GLY A 11 0.42 -5.83 0.76
N THR A 12 -0.44 -4.83 0.83
CA THR A 12 -0.07 -3.42 0.91
C THR A 12 -0.20 -2.94 2.35
N THR A 13 0.85 -2.29 2.85
CA THR A 13 0.85 -1.56 4.12
C THR A 13 0.90 -0.06 3.83
N CYS A 14 0.11 0.72 4.56
CA CYS A 14 0.18 2.18 4.53
C CYS A 14 0.40 2.72 5.94
N LEU A 15 1.27 3.72 6.07
CA LEU A 15 1.54 4.41 7.34
C LEU A 15 1.37 5.91 7.16
N VAL A 16 0.66 6.55 8.09
CA VAL A 16 0.70 8.01 8.25
C VAL A 16 1.76 8.34 9.28
N VAL A 17 2.70 9.21 8.95
CA VAL A 17 3.84 9.57 9.79
C VAL A 17 3.88 11.09 10.02
N ASP A 18 4.12 11.51 11.26
CA ASP A 18 4.25 12.93 11.61
C ASP A 18 5.68 13.48 11.39
N GLY A 19 5.88 14.77 11.68
CA GLY A 19 7.17 15.45 11.48
C GLY A 19 8.29 14.96 12.41
N GLU A 20 7.95 14.20 13.46
CA GLU A 20 8.91 13.57 14.39
C GLU A 20 9.16 12.10 14.02
N LEU A 21 8.74 11.69 12.81
CA LEU A 21 8.83 10.32 12.28
C LEU A 21 8.06 9.29 13.11
N ARG A 22 7.02 9.71 13.86
CA ARG A 22 6.18 8.78 14.61
C ARG A 22 5.00 8.30 13.77
N PRO A 23 4.70 7.00 13.76
CA PRO A 23 3.50 6.48 13.11
C PRO A 23 2.26 6.98 13.85
N ARG A 24 1.32 7.57 13.10
CA ARG A 24 0.05 8.12 13.58
C ARG A 24 -1.14 7.25 13.21
N GLY A 25 -1.04 6.49 12.13
CA GLY A 25 -2.05 5.52 11.73
C GLY A 25 -1.49 4.50 10.76
N ARG A 26 -2.14 3.35 10.70
CA ARG A 26 -1.74 2.22 9.87
C ARG A 26 -2.92 1.60 9.14
N GLY A 27 -2.68 1.25 7.89
CA GLY A 27 -3.59 0.46 7.08
C GLY A 27 -2.89 -0.76 6.51
N PHE A 28 -3.65 -1.84 6.32
CA PHE A 28 -3.15 -3.06 5.70
C PHE A 28 -4.26 -3.72 4.87
N ARG A 29 -3.91 -4.22 3.69
CA ARG A 29 -4.77 -5.06 2.86
C ARG A 29 -3.93 -6.16 2.22
N ALA A 30 -4.42 -7.40 2.30
CA ALA A 30 -3.78 -8.52 1.61
C ALA A 30 -3.96 -8.38 0.10
N VAL A 31 -2.99 -8.87 -0.67
CA VAL A 31 -3.06 -8.98 -2.13
C VAL A 31 -3.11 -10.46 -2.47
N ARG A 32 -4.01 -10.84 -3.37
CA ARG A 32 -4.18 -12.23 -3.80
C ARG A 32 -3.05 -12.62 -4.76
N GLN A 33 -2.44 -13.77 -4.50
CA GLN A 33 -1.48 -14.40 -5.41
C GLN A 33 -2.19 -15.39 -6.32
N TYR A 34 -1.85 -15.37 -7.60
CA TYR A 34 -2.36 -16.30 -8.62
C TYR A 34 -1.24 -17.26 -9.03
N TYR A 35 -1.55 -18.56 -9.07
CA TYR A 35 -0.60 -19.62 -9.43
C TYR A 35 -1.15 -20.43 -10.61
N PRO A 36 -1.14 -19.88 -11.85
CA PRO A 36 -1.73 -20.55 -13.00
C PRO A 36 -0.98 -21.84 -13.38
N ARG A 37 0.31 -21.93 -13.07
CA ARG A 37 1.19 -23.07 -13.35
C ARG A 37 2.24 -23.24 -12.25
N PRO A 38 2.83 -24.44 -12.07
CA PRO A 38 3.95 -24.62 -11.14
C PRO A 38 5.10 -23.64 -11.44
N GLY A 39 5.56 -22.95 -10.41
CA GLY A 39 6.64 -21.95 -10.50
C GLY A 39 6.21 -20.57 -11.01
N TRP A 40 4.94 -20.38 -11.38
CA TRP A 40 4.42 -19.08 -11.80
C TRP A 40 3.73 -18.39 -10.63
N VAL A 41 4.01 -17.09 -10.46
CA VAL A 41 3.35 -16.23 -9.49
C VAL A 41 2.94 -14.96 -10.23
N GLU A 42 1.63 -14.70 -10.24
CA GLU A 42 1.03 -13.55 -10.90
C GLU A 42 0.17 -12.77 -9.90
N HIS A 43 -0.02 -11.49 -10.19
CA HIS A 43 -0.97 -10.62 -9.52
C HIS A 43 -1.84 -9.96 -10.58
N ASP A 44 -3.12 -9.75 -10.26
CA ASP A 44 -3.96 -8.83 -11.01
C ASP A 44 -3.55 -7.38 -10.66
N PRO A 45 -3.17 -6.54 -11.64
CA PRO A 45 -2.89 -5.12 -11.39
C PRO A 45 -3.99 -4.37 -10.66
N GLU A 46 -5.26 -4.72 -10.90
CA GLU A 46 -6.40 -4.07 -10.24
C GLU A 46 -6.46 -4.47 -8.76
N ASP A 47 -6.19 -5.74 -8.42
CA ASP A 47 -6.10 -6.19 -7.02
C ASP A 47 -4.99 -5.44 -6.26
N ILE A 48 -3.84 -5.20 -6.92
CA ILE A 48 -2.77 -4.38 -6.36
C ILE A 48 -3.28 -2.96 -6.09
N TRP A 49 -3.88 -2.31 -7.10
CA TRP A 49 -4.35 -0.92 -6.97
C TRP A 49 -5.41 -0.77 -5.88
N GLN A 50 -6.43 -1.63 -5.86
CA GLN A 50 -7.48 -1.60 -4.86
C GLN A 50 -6.93 -1.82 -3.44
N SER A 51 -5.90 -2.67 -3.28
CA SER A 51 -5.25 -2.85 -1.99
C SER A 51 -4.57 -1.56 -1.49
N VAL A 52 -3.97 -0.76 -2.38
CA VAL A 52 -3.32 0.51 -2.04
C VAL A 52 -4.35 1.54 -1.61
N VAL A 53 -5.44 1.68 -2.35
CA VAL A 53 -6.54 2.60 -2.02
C VAL A 53 -7.11 2.25 -0.64
N ALA A 54 -7.50 0.99 -0.44
CA ALA A 54 -8.16 0.58 0.79
C ALA A 54 -7.21 0.57 2.01
N ALA A 55 -5.91 0.31 1.83
CA ALA A 55 -4.92 0.46 2.89
C ALA A 55 -4.66 1.93 3.23
N THR A 56 -4.64 2.81 2.22
CA THR A 56 -4.47 4.26 2.42
C THR A 56 -5.64 4.84 3.21
N GLU A 57 -6.87 4.55 2.80
CA GLU A 57 -8.08 4.98 3.52
C GLU A 57 -8.06 4.51 4.97
N GLN A 58 -7.69 3.25 5.21
CA GLN A 58 -7.58 2.71 6.56
C GLN A 58 -6.55 3.47 7.41
N ALA A 59 -5.38 3.80 6.84
CA ALA A 59 -4.33 4.51 7.56
C ALA A 59 -4.72 5.95 7.90
N LEU A 60 -5.43 6.63 7.00
CA LEU A 60 -5.94 7.99 7.23
C LEU A 60 -7.02 8.03 8.32
N VAL A 61 -7.95 7.07 8.27
CA VAL A 61 -8.99 6.91 9.31
C VAL A 61 -8.37 6.62 10.67
N ASP A 62 -7.43 5.68 10.73
CA ASP A 62 -6.73 5.30 11.97
C ASP A 62 -5.95 6.50 12.56
N ALA A 63 -5.32 7.30 11.70
CA ALA A 63 -4.63 8.53 12.10
C ALA A 63 -5.57 9.70 12.46
N SER A 64 -6.87 9.57 12.19
CA SER A 64 -7.86 10.66 12.32
C SER A 64 -7.48 11.93 11.53
N VAL A 65 -6.97 11.75 10.31
CA VAL A 65 -6.58 12.87 9.43
C VAL A 65 -7.25 12.75 8.07
N ARG A 66 -7.37 13.88 7.38
CA ARG A 66 -7.93 13.93 6.02
C ARG A 66 -6.79 13.83 5.02
N ALA A 67 -7.12 13.40 3.80
CA ALA A 67 -6.15 13.34 2.71
C ALA A 67 -5.44 14.70 2.46
N GLY A 68 -6.15 15.82 2.62
CA GLY A 68 -5.57 17.16 2.48
C GLY A 68 -4.55 17.57 3.55
N ASP A 69 -4.43 16.81 4.65
CA ASP A 69 -3.45 17.06 5.71
C ASP A 69 -2.10 16.33 5.42
N VAL A 70 -2.08 15.45 4.39
CA VAL A 70 -0.88 14.78 3.87
C VAL A 70 -0.12 15.71 2.94
N GLN A 71 1.16 15.93 3.22
CA GLN A 71 2.02 16.87 2.47
C GLN A 71 2.90 16.17 1.44
N ALA A 72 3.17 14.88 1.64
CA ALA A 72 3.98 14.07 0.74
C ALA A 72 3.57 12.59 0.83
N ILE A 73 3.84 11.87 -0.26
CA ILE A 73 3.65 10.42 -0.34
C ILE A 73 4.99 9.77 -0.66
N GLY A 74 5.40 8.83 0.17
CA GLY A 74 6.52 7.92 -0.10
C GLY A 74 5.99 6.60 -0.64
N ILE A 75 6.61 6.09 -1.71
CA ILE A 75 6.22 4.83 -2.35
C ILE A 75 7.40 3.88 -2.30
N THR A 76 7.15 2.68 -1.82
CA THR A 76 8.02 1.52 -1.98
C THR A 76 7.18 0.31 -2.39
N ASN A 77 7.80 -0.63 -3.08
CA ASN A 77 7.11 -1.77 -3.65
C ASN A 77 8.01 -3.00 -3.71
N GLN A 78 7.38 -4.16 -3.89
CA GLN A 78 8.08 -5.35 -4.35
C GLN A 78 8.75 -5.03 -5.68
N ARG A 79 10.04 -5.32 -5.77
CA ARG A 79 10.82 -5.09 -6.99
C ARG A 79 10.55 -6.21 -8.00
N GLU A 80 11.19 -6.13 -9.16
CA GLU A 80 11.18 -7.11 -10.27
C GLU A 80 9.81 -7.40 -10.95
N THR A 81 8.70 -7.32 -10.22
CA THR A 81 7.34 -7.49 -10.74
C THR A 81 7.12 -6.57 -11.94
N THR A 82 6.67 -7.13 -13.06
CA THR A 82 6.51 -6.42 -14.32
C THR A 82 5.04 -6.35 -14.70
N LEU A 83 4.59 -5.15 -15.08
CA LEU A 83 3.21 -4.86 -15.46
C LEU A 83 3.22 -4.31 -16.90
N LEU A 84 2.31 -4.80 -17.74
CA LEU A 84 2.07 -4.29 -19.10
C LEU A 84 0.61 -3.86 -19.21
N TRP A 85 0.34 -2.66 -19.72
CA TRP A 85 -0.99 -2.05 -19.83
C TRP A 85 -1.20 -1.38 -21.19
#